data_AF-A0A8S1DJZ6-F1
#
_entry.id   AF-A0A8S1DJZ6-F1
#
_cell.length_a   1.000
_cell.length_b   1.000
_cell.length_c   1.000
_cell.angle_alpha   90.00
_cell.angle_beta   90.00
_cell.angle_gamma   90.00
#
_symmetry.space_group_name_H-M   'P 1'
#
loop_
_entity.id
_entity.type
_entity.pdbx_description
1 polymer ?
#
loop_
_entity_poly.entity_id
_entity_poly.type
_entity_poly.pdbx_seq_one_letter_code
_entity_poly.pdbx_strand_id
1 'polypeptide(L)'
;MALGPLLAEVVVTFVLAACLLFRYGNWFKHHVIVTASVLVAWYFSFLIIFVLPLDVSSTVYRQCMQSLNATSEQAAVTNGSDGRSCQVPWSYVPDEVFPDLWRVVYWTSQCLTWLILPLMQSYTKAGDFSVKGKLRSALIDNAIYYSTYLFICCVLFVYIILKPGLDVDGGKLKAIASSASNTWGLFLLVLLLGHALVEVPRSLWRASSYNYSLNKAYFRTAKLSSERSEAEEAVDDVLEHLQSVTLSIGPGHYLHRHLETIMQKIPADIRDRMGRRPLADGSVPDEPTEKSLVRLHKQVKKALQMQHRTEAQWVILMDEVIALEDASRFFSNHNRPNAWWPPSQYWYFRGKEYLLKTAAVCAGTLSAAIIWSELTFFVKDPVLSIFARIVNLAKSNYDYFTIELISTLVIAYLCFCAYSTVFKVRVLNFYYLAGHHGTDEYSLIFSGM
;
A
#
# COMPACT_ATOMS: atom_id res chain seq x y z
N MET A 1 -12.80 8.84 -33.00
CA MET A 1 -13.05 8.32 -31.64
C MET A 1 -11.84 7.47 -31.25
N ALA A 2 -11.02 7.93 -30.31
CA ALA A 2 -9.86 7.18 -29.86
C ALA A 2 -10.13 6.70 -28.43
N LEU A 3 -11.04 5.72 -28.27
CA LEU A 3 -11.19 4.98 -27.01
C LEU A 3 -9.99 4.05 -26.75
N GLY A 4 -9.16 3.82 -27.77
CA GLY A 4 -8.04 2.88 -27.76
C GLY A 4 -7.02 3.14 -26.65
N PRO A 5 -6.49 4.37 -26.48
CA PRO A 5 -5.53 4.69 -25.42
C PRO A 5 -6.09 4.40 -24.02
N LEU A 6 -7.31 4.88 -23.72
CA LEU A 6 -7.96 4.63 -22.42
C LEU A 6 -8.16 3.13 -22.17
N LEU A 7 -8.66 2.38 -23.16
CA LEU A 7 -8.86 0.93 -23.05
C LEU A 7 -7.54 0.19 -22.85
N ALA A 8 -6.49 0.59 -23.57
CA ALA A 8 -5.17 0.01 -23.43
C ALA A 8 -4.62 0.22 -22.01
N GLU A 9 -4.74 1.43 -21.46
CA GLU A 9 -4.31 1.72 -20.09
C GLU A 9 -5.10 0.94 -19.04
N VAL A 10 -6.43 0.88 -19.18
CA VAL A 10 -7.32 0.07 -18.33
C VAL A 10 -6.90 -1.40 -18.32
N VAL A 11 -6.62 -1.97 -19.50
CA VAL A 11 -6.21 -3.39 -19.61
C VAL A 11 -4.80 -3.60 -19.06
N VAL A 12 -3.84 -2.73 -19.40
CA VAL A 12 -2.45 -2.83 -18.95
C VAL A 12 -2.37 -2.70 -17.43
N THR A 13 -3.11 -1.78 -16.83
CA THR A 13 -3.15 -1.61 -15.37
C THR A 13 -3.78 -2.81 -14.67
N PHE A 14 -4.83 -3.41 -15.25
CA PHE A 14 -5.40 -4.64 -14.73
C PHE A 14 -4.40 -5.81 -14.77
N VAL A 15 -3.72 -6.00 -15.91
CA VAL A 15 -2.68 -7.03 -16.05
C VAL A 15 -1.54 -6.80 -15.07
N LEU A 16 -1.08 -5.55 -14.91
CA LEU A 16 -0.05 -5.19 -13.94
C LEU A 16 -0.48 -5.55 -12.51
N ALA A 17 -1.67 -5.15 -12.09
CA ALA A 17 -2.21 -5.46 -10.77
C ALA A 17 -2.33 -6.98 -10.53
N ALA A 18 -2.83 -7.72 -11.52
CA ALA A 18 -2.95 -9.16 -11.47
C ALA A 18 -1.58 -9.87 -11.39
N CYS A 19 -0.60 -9.44 -12.20
CA CYS A 19 0.76 -9.99 -12.16
C CYS A 19 1.46 -9.73 -10.83
N LEU A 20 1.30 -8.53 -10.25
CA LEU A 20 1.83 -8.21 -8.94
C LEU A 20 1.14 -9.07 -7.86
N LEU A 21 -0.18 -9.18 -7.91
CA LEU A 21 -0.93 -9.99 -6.95
C LEU A 21 -0.54 -11.47 -7.03
N PHE A 22 -0.32 -11.99 -8.23
CA PHE A 22 0.20 -13.33 -8.42
C PHE A 22 1.61 -13.47 -7.84
N ARG A 23 2.51 -12.51 -8.08
CA ARG A 23 3.89 -12.56 -7.55
C ARG A 23 3.94 -12.61 -6.01
N TYR A 24 3.08 -11.85 -5.34
CA TYR A 24 3.11 -11.71 -3.89
C TYR A 24 2.16 -12.64 -3.14
N GLY A 25 0.95 -12.87 -3.67
CA GLY A 25 -0.11 -13.65 -3.03
C GLY A 25 -0.35 -15.01 -3.70
N ASN A 26 -0.74 -16.01 -2.91
CA ASN A 26 -1.06 -17.34 -3.42
C ASN A 26 -2.57 -17.49 -3.72
N TRP A 27 -2.96 -17.36 -4.98
CA TRP A 27 -4.39 -17.40 -5.39
C TRP A 27 -5.10 -18.71 -5.03
N PHE A 28 -4.35 -19.82 -4.94
CA PHE A 28 -4.92 -21.14 -4.68
C PHE A 28 -5.08 -21.43 -3.19
N LYS A 29 -4.29 -20.76 -2.33
CA LYS A 29 -4.38 -20.94 -0.88
C LYS A 29 -5.27 -19.88 -0.22
N HIS A 30 -5.32 -18.69 -0.79
CA HIS A 30 -6.02 -17.57 -0.19
C HIS A 30 -7.53 -17.63 -0.42
N HIS A 31 -8.29 -17.08 0.53
CA HIS A 31 -9.72 -16.92 0.39
C HIS A 31 -10.05 -16.03 -0.82
N VAL A 32 -10.92 -16.50 -1.71
CA VAL A 32 -11.23 -15.84 -2.99
C VAL A 32 -11.64 -14.37 -2.81
N ILE A 33 -12.44 -14.08 -1.78
CA ILE A 33 -12.86 -12.70 -1.46
C ILE A 33 -11.65 -11.80 -1.14
N VAL A 34 -10.64 -12.31 -0.43
CA VAL A 34 -9.42 -11.54 -0.12
C VAL A 34 -8.68 -11.23 -1.42
N THR A 35 -8.43 -12.23 -2.24
CA THR A 35 -7.71 -12.09 -3.51
C THR A 35 -8.42 -11.11 -4.44
N ALA A 36 -9.74 -11.25 -4.60
CA ALA A 36 -10.53 -10.37 -5.46
C ALA A 36 -10.59 -8.93 -4.94
N SER A 37 -10.78 -8.74 -3.63
CA SER A 37 -10.85 -7.39 -3.03
C SER A 37 -9.51 -6.66 -3.14
N VAL A 38 -8.40 -7.35 -2.87
CA VAL A 38 -7.06 -6.74 -3.00
C VAL A 38 -6.73 -6.47 -4.47
N LEU A 39 -7.10 -7.36 -5.40
CA LEU A 39 -6.93 -7.10 -6.84
C LEU A 39 -7.63 -5.81 -7.26
N VAL A 40 -8.88 -5.63 -6.85
CA VAL A 40 -9.68 -4.44 -7.19
C VAL A 40 -9.07 -3.19 -6.55
N ALA A 41 -8.63 -3.25 -5.29
CA ALA A 41 -7.99 -2.13 -4.61
C ALA A 41 -6.67 -1.69 -5.29
N TRP A 42 -5.81 -2.66 -5.61
CA TRP A 42 -4.54 -2.38 -6.31
C TRP A 42 -4.77 -1.88 -7.73
N TYR A 43 -5.74 -2.47 -8.43
CA TYR A 43 -6.13 -2.05 -9.76
C TYR A 43 -6.53 -0.58 -9.79
N PHE A 44 -7.46 -0.14 -8.93
CA PHE A 44 -7.86 1.27 -8.89
C PHE A 44 -6.74 2.21 -8.45
N SER A 45 -5.88 1.76 -7.54
CA SER A 45 -4.71 2.52 -7.11
C SER A 45 -3.74 2.79 -8.27
N PHE A 46 -3.44 1.77 -9.09
CA PHE A 46 -2.58 1.93 -10.26
C PHE A 46 -3.26 2.65 -11.41
N LEU A 47 -4.58 2.48 -11.56
CA LEU A 47 -5.37 3.13 -12.61
C LEU A 47 -5.27 4.66 -12.53
N ILE A 48 -5.24 5.23 -11.32
CA ILE A 48 -5.12 6.68 -11.10
C ILE A 48 -3.86 7.28 -11.75
N ILE A 49 -2.76 6.52 -11.78
CA ILE A 49 -1.47 6.99 -12.33
C ILE A 49 -1.58 7.32 -13.82
N PHE A 50 -2.40 6.58 -14.56
CA PHE A 50 -2.53 6.68 -16.01
C PHE A 50 -3.77 7.48 -16.43
N VAL A 51 -4.91 7.26 -15.77
CA VAL A 51 -6.19 7.91 -16.11
C VAL A 51 -6.18 9.41 -15.77
N LEU A 52 -5.53 9.82 -14.68
CA LEU A 52 -5.55 11.23 -14.26
C LEU A 52 -4.85 12.16 -15.27
N PRO A 53 -3.67 11.81 -15.83
CA PRO A 53 -3.08 12.54 -16.96
C PRO A 53 -4.01 12.73 -18.16
N LEU A 54 -4.78 11.70 -18.54
CA LEU A 54 -5.75 11.78 -19.65
C LEU A 54 -6.91 12.73 -19.31
N ASP A 55 -7.38 12.71 -18.07
CA ASP A 55 -8.43 13.63 -17.61
C ASP A 55 -7.94 15.09 -17.62
N VAL A 56 -6.67 15.31 -17.26
CA VAL A 56 -6.02 16.63 -17.34
C VAL A 56 -5.95 17.12 -18.79
N SER A 57 -5.52 16.29 -19.74
CA SER A 57 -5.44 16.70 -21.15
C SER A 57 -6.83 16.97 -21.75
N SER A 58 -7.83 16.14 -21.41
CA SER A 58 -9.24 16.35 -21.77
C SER A 58 -9.79 17.66 -21.20
N THR A 59 -9.47 17.97 -19.93
CA THR A 59 -9.88 19.22 -19.28
C THR A 59 -9.25 20.44 -19.95
N VAL A 60 -7.97 20.38 -20.33
CA VAL A 60 -7.29 21.46 -21.07
C VAL A 60 -7.97 21.70 -22.42
N TYR A 61 -8.36 20.63 -23.13
CA TYR A 61 -9.12 20.73 -24.38
C TYR A 61 -10.51 21.36 -24.16
N ARG A 62 -11.25 20.94 -23.12
CA ARG A 62 -12.56 21.52 -22.79
C ARG A 62 -12.47 23.01 -22.46
N GLN A 63 -11.45 23.43 -21.70
CA GLN A 63 -11.21 24.85 -21.42
C GLN A 63 -10.93 25.64 -22.70
N CYS A 64 -10.19 25.07 -23.66
CA CYS A 64 -9.97 25.68 -24.95
C CYS A 64 -11.30 25.88 -25.70
N MET A 65 -12.12 24.83 -25.78
CA MET A 65 -13.45 24.88 -26.42
C MET A 65 -14.38 25.92 -25.77
N GLN A 66 -14.41 25.99 -24.44
CA GLN A 66 -15.18 27.00 -23.71
C GLN A 66 -14.70 28.42 -24.01
N SER A 67 -13.37 28.63 -24.08
CA SER A 67 -12.82 29.93 -24.42
C SER A 67 -13.16 30.35 -25.85
N LEU A 68 -13.15 29.42 -26.82
CA LEU A 68 -13.59 29.68 -28.19
C LEU A 68 -15.07 30.06 -28.25
N ASN A 69 -15.94 29.30 -27.58
CA ASN A 69 -17.37 29.59 -27.57
C ASN A 69 -17.65 30.97 -26.96
N ALA A 70 -17.01 31.30 -25.83
CA ALA A 70 -17.13 32.63 -25.21
C ALA A 70 -16.61 33.77 -26.12
N THR A 71 -15.52 33.54 -26.85
CA THR A 71 -14.99 34.53 -27.80
C THR A 71 -15.89 34.66 -29.03
N SER A 72 -16.53 33.57 -29.47
CA SER A 72 -17.46 33.58 -30.61
C SER A 72 -18.77 34.33 -30.32
N GLU A 73 -19.28 34.25 -29.08
CA GLU A 73 -20.42 35.08 -28.63
C GLU A 73 -20.06 36.57 -28.60
N GLN A 74 -18.81 36.92 -28.29
CA GLN A 74 -18.32 38.31 -28.28
C GLN A 74 -17.94 38.81 -29.69
N ALA A 75 -17.38 37.96 -30.55
CA ALA A 75 -16.97 38.29 -31.91
C ALA A 75 -18.15 38.37 -32.91
N ALA A 76 -19.32 37.83 -32.57
CA ALA A 76 -20.55 38.09 -33.33
C ALA A 76 -20.95 39.59 -33.33
N VAL A 77 -20.31 40.43 -32.50
CA VAL A 77 -20.52 41.88 -32.40
C VAL A 77 -19.46 42.69 -33.15
N THR A 78 -18.32 42.10 -33.52
CA THR A 78 -17.21 42.79 -34.20
C THR A 78 -16.55 41.88 -35.24
N ASN A 79 -16.64 42.27 -36.52
CA ASN A 79 -16.09 41.56 -37.69
C ASN A 79 -14.55 41.42 -37.64
N GLY A 80 -14.07 40.41 -36.92
CA GLY A 80 -12.66 40.00 -36.90
C GLY A 80 -12.56 38.51 -36.64
N SER A 81 -12.48 37.71 -37.71
CA SER A 81 -12.30 36.26 -37.64
C SER A 81 -10.83 35.92 -37.32
N ASP A 82 -10.46 35.89 -36.04
CA ASP A 82 -9.22 35.25 -35.61
C ASP A 82 -9.48 33.75 -35.47
N GLY A 83 -9.00 32.96 -36.44
CA GLY A 83 -9.26 31.53 -36.58
C GLY A 83 -8.50 30.68 -35.56
N ARG A 84 -8.78 30.84 -34.26
CA ARG A 84 -8.29 29.93 -33.23
C ARG A 84 -9.12 28.64 -33.29
N SER A 85 -8.50 27.53 -33.68
CA SER A 85 -9.11 26.20 -33.63
C SER A 85 -8.46 25.37 -32.53
N CYS A 86 -9.25 24.81 -31.61
CA CYS A 86 -8.74 23.86 -30.62
C CYS A 86 -8.47 22.51 -31.30
N GLN A 87 -7.24 22.01 -31.19
CA GLN A 87 -6.90 20.68 -31.68
C GLN A 87 -7.41 19.61 -30.71
N VAL A 88 -8.02 18.56 -31.23
CA VAL A 88 -8.52 17.43 -30.42
C VAL A 88 -7.31 16.62 -29.90
N PRO A 89 -7.26 16.27 -28.61
CA PRO A 89 -6.20 15.41 -28.08
C PRO A 89 -6.31 14.00 -28.69
N TRP A 90 -5.17 13.36 -28.91
CA TRP A 90 -5.09 11.99 -29.43
C TRP A 90 -5.81 10.95 -28.55
N SER A 91 -5.92 11.24 -27.25
CA SER A 91 -6.58 10.46 -26.20
C SER A 91 -8.03 10.87 -25.94
N TYR A 92 -8.68 11.60 -26.86
CA TYR A 92 -10.01 12.16 -26.62
C TYR A 92 -11.07 11.10 -26.26
N VAL A 93 -11.77 11.35 -25.14
CA VAL A 93 -12.85 10.52 -24.58
C VAL A 93 -14.13 11.37 -24.47
N PRO A 94 -15.33 10.79 -24.70
CA PRO A 94 -16.61 11.49 -24.50
C PRO A 94 -16.81 12.03 -23.08
N ASP A 95 -17.66 13.04 -22.94
CA ASP A 95 -17.69 13.84 -21.71
C ASP A 95 -18.15 13.10 -20.45
N GLU A 96 -19.00 12.10 -20.63
CA GLU A 96 -19.59 11.30 -19.55
C GLU A 96 -18.66 10.23 -18.97
N VAL A 97 -17.62 9.82 -19.73
CA VAL A 97 -16.83 8.63 -19.38
C VAL A 97 -15.97 8.85 -18.14
N PHE A 98 -15.26 9.98 -18.03
CA PHE A 98 -14.44 10.26 -16.85
C PHE A 98 -15.28 10.44 -15.57
N PRO A 99 -16.38 11.23 -15.57
CA PRO A 99 -17.29 11.31 -14.42
C PRO A 99 -17.84 9.96 -13.96
N ASP A 100 -18.26 9.10 -14.90
CA ASP A 100 -18.77 7.77 -14.58
C ASP A 100 -17.67 6.84 -14.04
N LEU A 101 -16.48 6.87 -14.65
CA LEU A 101 -15.31 6.13 -14.20
C LEU A 101 -14.93 6.52 -12.77
N TRP A 102 -14.82 7.82 -12.48
CA TRP A 102 -14.49 8.32 -11.15
C TRP A 102 -15.58 7.98 -10.12
N ARG A 103 -16.85 7.95 -10.52
CA ARG A 103 -17.95 7.51 -9.66
C ARG A 103 -17.81 6.02 -9.29
N VAL A 104 -17.49 5.18 -10.26
CA VAL A 104 -17.23 3.75 -10.01
C VAL A 104 -16.04 3.60 -9.08
N VAL A 105 -14.89 4.21 -9.39
CA VAL A 105 -13.66 4.14 -8.57
C VAL A 105 -13.90 4.64 -7.15
N TYR A 106 -14.65 5.74 -6.98
CA TYR A 106 -14.95 6.30 -5.67
C TYR A 106 -15.80 5.35 -4.82
N TRP A 107 -16.97 4.93 -5.29
CA TRP A 107 -17.88 4.12 -4.49
C TRP A 107 -17.36 2.72 -4.22
N THR A 108 -16.67 2.12 -5.19
CA THR A 108 -16.03 0.82 -5.00
C THR A 108 -14.92 0.92 -3.97
N SER A 109 -14.01 1.90 -4.08
CA SER A 109 -12.96 2.13 -3.08
C SER A 109 -13.53 2.37 -1.69
N GLN A 110 -14.59 3.19 -1.54
CA GLN A 110 -15.24 3.42 -0.24
C GLN A 110 -15.82 2.12 0.34
N CYS A 111 -16.48 1.29 -0.47
CA CYS A 111 -17.00 -0.01 -0.04
C CYS A 111 -15.87 -0.97 0.38
N LEU A 112 -14.77 -1.01 -0.38
CA LEU A 112 -13.62 -1.85 -0.09
C LEU A 112 -12.95 -1.42 1.23
N THR A 113 -12.64 -0.14 1.38
CA THR A 113 -11.91 0.40 2.53
C THR A 113 -12.71 0.34 3.83
N TRP A 114 -14.01 0.63 3.80
CA TRP A 114 -14.82 0.74 5.02
C TRP A 114 -15.63 -0.52 5.37
N LEU A 115 -15.79 -1.46 4.45
CA LEU A 115 -16.63 -2.64 4.69
C LEU A 115 -15.87 -3.94 4.41
N ILE A 116 -15.40 -4.15 3.19
CA ILE A 116 -14.92 -5.47 2.77
C ILE A 116 -13.56 -5.79 3.39
N LEU A 117 -12.56 -4.91 3.23
CA LEU A 117 -11.20 -5.17 3.69
C LEU A 117 -11.11 -5.30 5.22
N PRO A 118 -11.69 -4.39 6.04
CA PRO A 118 -11.69 -4.55 7.49
C PRO A 118 -12.43 -5.82 7.95
N LEU A 119 -13.53 -6.19 7.30
CA LEU A 119 -14.25 -7.43 7.62
C LEU A 119 -13.42 -8.66 7.34
N MET A 120 -12.79 -8.72 6.16
CA MET A 120 -11.91 -9.83 5.82
C MET A 120 -10.66 -9.87 6.69
N GLN A 121 -10.15 -8.71 7.13
CA GLN A 121 -9.02 -8.62 8.05
C GLN A 121 -9.35 -9.30 9.40
N SER A 122 -10.53 -9.02 9.96
CA SER A 122 -10.99 -9.63 11.22
C SER A 122 -11.39 -11.10 11.02
N TYR A 123 -11.94 -11.46 9.85
CA TYR A 123 -12.32 -12.84 9.50
C TYR A 123 -11.10 -13.78 9.42
N THR A 124 -10.02 -13.35 8.75
CA THR A 124 -8.80 -14.17 8.62
C THR A 124 -8.10 -14.36 9.96
N LYS A 125 -8.23 -13.40 10.89
CA LYS A 125 -7.74 -13.47 12.27
C LYS A 125 -8.62 -14.25 13.23
N ALA A 126 -9.88 -14.53 12.91
CA ALA A 126 -10.77 -15.24 13.80
C ALA A 126 -10.26 -16.68 14.10
N GLY A 127 -10.42 -17.10 15.36
CA GLY A 127 -10.09 -18.44 15.85
C GLY A 127 -11.24 -19.43 15.78
N ASP A 128 -12.45 -18.98 15.41
CA ASP A 128 -13.63 -19.83 15.32
C ASP A 128 -13.44 -20.94 14.28
N PHE A 129 -13.99 -22.12 14.57
CA PHE A 129 -13.89 -23.28 13.68
C PHE A 129 -14.94 -23.27 12.55
N SER A 130 -16.08 -22.60 12.77
CA SER A 130 -17.16 -22.50 11.78
C SER A 130 -17.13 -21.18 10.99
N VAL A 131 -17.60 -21.20 9.74
CA VAL A 131 -17.69 -19.99 8.90
C VAL A 131 -18.61 -18.94 9.53
N LYS A 132 -19.75 -19.36 10.08
CA LYS A 132 -20.70 -18.48 10.77
C LYS A 132 -20.07 -17.86 12.03
N GLY A 133 -19.32 -18.64 12.80
CA GLY A 133 -18.59 -18.17 13.97
C GLY A 133 -17.55 -17.11 13.60
N LYS A 134 -16.73 -17.38 12.58
CA LYS A 134 -15.72 -16.42 12.09
C LYS A 134 -16.35 -15.11 11.63
N LEU A 135 -17.44 -15.17 10.87
CA LEU A 135 -18.13 -13.96 10.40
C LEU A 135 -18.74 -13.17 11.56
N ARG A 136 -19.35 -13.85 12.53
CA ARG A 136 -19.91 -13.21 13.74
C ARG A 136 -18.80 -12.52 14.54
N SER A 137 -17.70 -13.20 14.80
CA SER A 137 -16.55 -12.65 15.52
C SER A 137 -15.94 -11.46 14.76
N ALA A 138 -15.81 -11.55 13.44
CA ALA A 138 -15.32 -10.45 12.61
C ALA A 138 -16.23 -9.22 12.63
N LEU A 139 -17.55 -9.42 12.58
CA LEU A 139 -18.53 -8.35 12.69
C LEU A 139 -18.49 -7.69 14.08
N ILE A 140 -18.34 -8.47 15.15
CA ILE A 140 -18.23 -7.93 16.51
C ILE A 140 -16.95 -7.12 16.66
N ASP A 141 -15.80 -7.65 16.25
CA ASP A 141 -14.51 -6.96 16.32
C ASP A 141 -14.56 -5.59 15.58
N ASN A 142 -15.16 -5.56 14.39
CA ASN A 142 -15.34 -4.32 13.62
C ASN A 142 -16.41 -3.40 14.22
N ALA A 143 -17.52 -3.95 14.75
CA ALA A 143 -18.56 -3.15 15.39
C ALA A 143 -18.02 -2.43 16.63
N ILE A 144 -17.14 -3.06 17.41
CA ILE A 144 -16.46 -2.41 18.54
C ILE A 144 -15.63 -1.23 18.03
N TYR A 145 -14.81 -1.45 17.00
CA TYR A 145 -13.99 -0.39 16.41
C TYR A 145 -14.85 0.77 15.88
N TYR A 146 -15.83 0.51 15.02
CA TYR A 146 -16.70 1.55 14.48
C TYR A 146 -17.59 2.22 15.53
N SER A 147 -17.99 1.52 16.59
CA SER A 147 -18.73 2.11 17.70
C SER A 147 -17.92 3.20 18.40
N THR A 148 -16.59 3.06 18.51
CA THR A 148 -15.75 4.11 19.09
C THR A 148 -15.72 5.37 18.21
N TYR A 149 -15.62 5.21 16.88
CA TYR A 149 -15.72 6.35 15.95
C TYR A 149 -17.10 6.98 15.97
N LEU A 150 -18.15 6.18 15.99
CA LEU A 150 -19.53 6.66 16.05
C LEU A 150 -19.77 7.47 17.32
N PHE A 151 -19.24 7.04 18.47
CA PHE A 151 -19.33 7.80 19.71
C PHE A 151 -18.69 9.20 19.58
N ILE A 152 -17.49 9.28 19.00
CA ILE A 152 -16.82 10.58 18.74
C ILE A 152 -17.65 11.44 17.79
N CYS A 153 -18.16 10.84 16.69
CA CYS A 153 -19.04 11.53 15.75
C CYS A 153 -20.32 12.05 16.41
N CYS A 154 -20.94 11.28 17.31
CA CYS A 154 -22.13 11.69 18.05
C CYS A 154 -21.84 12.90 18.95
N VAL A 155 -20.71 12.93 19.67
CA VAL A 155 -20.32 14.08 20.49
C VAL A 155 -20.13 15.33 19.64
N LEU A 156 -19.44 15.21 18.49
CA LEU A 156 -19.28 16.31 17.54
C LEU A 156 -20.61 16.77 16.93
N PHE A 157 -21.52 15.84 16.67
CA PHE A 157 -22.84 16.13 16.11
C PHE A 157 -23.73 16.88 17.11
N VAL A 158 -23.73 16.47 18.39
CA VAL A 158 -24.41 17.20 19.46
C VAL A 158 -23.84 18.62 19.60
N TYR A 159 -22.51 18.77 19.52
CA TYR A 159 -21.88 20.09 19.54
C TYR A 159 -22.37 20.99 18.38
N ILE A 160 -22.51 20.46 17.17
CA ILE A 160 -22.99 21.21 16.00
C ILE A 160 -24.45 21.66 16.19
N ILE A 161 -25.32 20.78 16.68
CA ILE A 161 -26.75 21.11 16.91
C ILE A 161 -26.91 22.18 17.99
N LEU A 162 -26.09 22.14 19.04
CA LEU A 162 -26.13 23.11 20.13
C LEU A 162 -25.64 24.51 19.71
N LYS A 163 -24.97 24.64 18.56
CA LYS A 163 -24.48 25.93 18.08
C LYS A 163 -25.60 26.68 17.35
N PRO A 164 -26.11 27.81 17.90
CA PRO A 164 -27.21 28.54 17.28
C PRO A 164 -26.81 29.10 15.90
N GLY A 165 -27.69 28.93 14.91
CA GLY A 165 -27.51 29.42 13.53
C GLY A 165 -27.11 28.37 12.48
N LEU A 166 -27.03 27.08 12.83
CA LEU A 166 -26.72 25.97 11.91
C LEU A 166 -27.91 25.02 11.75
N ASP A 167 -28.70 25.21 10.69
CA ASP A 167 -29.71 24.21 10.30
C ASP A 167 -29.00 23.00 9.68
N VAL A 168 -29.08 21.87 10.38
CA VAL A 168 -28.53 20.59 9.96
C VAL A 168 -29.49 19.91 9.00
N ASP A 169 -29.32 20.20 7.71
CA ASP A 169 -30.01 19.49 6.64
C ASP A 169 -29.27 18.19 6.26
N GLY A 170 -30.00 17.17 5.79
CA GLY A 170 -29.44 15.88 5.38
C GLY A 170 -28.40 16.03 4.24
N GLY A 171 -28.62 16.97 3.33
CA GLY A 171 -27.66 17.31 2.28
C GLY A 171 -26.34 17.86 2.84
N LYS A 172 -26.42 18.75 3.84
CA LYS A 172 -25.24 19.30 4.53
C LYS A 172 -24.51 18.22 5.32
N LEU A 173 -25.23 17.32 5.98
CA LEU A 173 -24.63 16.21 6.71
C LEU A 173 -23.86 15.27 5.77
N LYS A 174 -24.44 14.94 4.60
CA LYS A 174 -23.74 14.17 3.57
C LYS A 174 -22.47 14.88 3.09
N ALA A 175 -22.55 16.20 2.85
CA ALA A 175 -21.40 16.99 2.45
C ALA A 175 -20.29 16.97 3.52
N ILE A 176 -20.65 17.16 4.79
CA ILE A 176 -19.71 17.10 5.93
C ILE A 176 -19.07 15.71 6.05
N ALA A 177 -19.84 14.64 5.93
CA ALA A 177 -19.30 13.27 6.00
C ALA A 177 -18.32 12.99 4.85
N SER A 178 -18.66 13.43 3.62
CA SER A 178 -17.79 13.27 2.47
C SER A 178 -16.50 14.10 2.58
N SER A 179 -16.58 15.34 3.08
CA SER A 179 -15.41 16.19 3.28
C SER A 179 -14.52 15.69 4.41
N ALA A 180 -15.10 15.17 5.50
CA ALA A 180 -14.35 14.57 6.60
C ALA A 180 -13.57 13.32 6.13
N SER A 181 -14.19 12.43 5.36
CA SER A 181 -13.53 11.26 4.77
C SER A 181 -12.36 11.66 3.86
N ASN A 182 -12.58 12.64 2.97
CA ASN A 182 -11.52 13.13 2.09
C ASN A 182 -10.39 13.82 2.87
N THR A 183 -10.72 14.56 3.94
CA THR A 183 -9.72 15.22 4.79
C THR A 183 -8.84 14.21 5.51
N TRP A 184 -9.39 13.07 5.96
CA TRP A 184 -8.59 11.98 6.54
C TRP A 184 -7.58 11.43 5.52
N GLY A 185 -8.01 11.17 4.29
CA GLY A 185 -7.13 10.72 3.21
C GLY A 185 -6.03 11.73 2.88
N LEU A 186 -6.38 13.01 2.75
CA LEU A 186 -5.42 14.09 2.50
C LEU A 186 -4.43 14.27 3.65
N PHE A 187 -4.90 14.18 4.91
CA PHE A 187 -4.03 14.24 6.08
C PHE A 187 -2.99 13.12 6.08
N LEU A 188 -3.43 11.88 5.82
CA LEU A 188 -2.51 10.75 5.67
C LEU A 188 -1.54 10.96 4.51
N LEU A 189 -2.02 11.43 3.36
CA LEU A 189 -1.17 11.69 2.20
C LEU A 189 -0.11 12.74 2.50
N VAL A 190 -0.46 13.84 3.18
CA VAL A 190 0.49 14.87 3.59
C VAL A 190 1.57 14.30 4.51
N LEU A 191 1.19 13.47 5.50
CA LEU A 191 2.17 12.83 6.40
C LEU A 191 3.09 11.85 5.66
N LEU A 192 2.52 10.98 4.82
CA LEU A 192 3.27 9.95 4.09
C LEU A 192 4.21 10.56 3.05
N LEU A 193 3.71 11.53 2.29
CA LEU A 193 4.44 12.21 1.23
C LEU A 193 5.50 13.16 1.80
N GLY A 194 5.17 13.91 2.86
CA GLY A 194 6.10 14.84 3.50
C GLY A 194 7.38 14.15 3.98
N HIS A 195 7.27 12.96 4.56
CA HIS A 195 8.42 12.14 4.91
C HIS A 195 9.12 11.55 3.68
N ALA A 196 8.39 10.99 2.72
CA ALA A 196 8.98 10.32 1.56
C ALA A 196 9.76 11.24 0.63
N LEU A 197 9.28 12.47 0.39
CA LEU A 197 9.95 13.41 -0.51
C LEU A 197 11.38 13.70 -0.09
N VAL A 198 11.69 13.59 1.21
CA VAL A 198 13.04 13.73 1.77
C VAL A 198 13.75 12.38 1.89
N GLU A 199 13.08 11.35 2.43
CA GLU A 199 13.72 10.08 2.72
C GLU A 199 14.02 9.23 1.47
N VAL A 200 13.22 9.33 0.40
CA VAL A 200 13.47 8.62 -0.87
C VAL A 200 14.82 9.01 -1.49
N PRO A 201 15.09 10.27 -1.86
CA PRO A 201 16.37 10.65 -2.44
C PRO A 201 17.54 10.40 -1.48
N ARG A 202 17.34 10.66 -0.18
CA ARG A 202 18.34 10.37 0.86
C ARG A 202 18.68 8.88 0.94
N SER A 203 17.67 8.02 0.84
CA SER A 203 17.85 6.57 0.88
C SER A 203 18.56 6.04 -0.36
N LEU A 204 18.24 6.56 -1.55
CA LEU A 204 18.94 6.23 -2.80
C LEU A 204 20.41 6.65 -2.74
N TRP A 205 20.69 7.86 -2.25
CA TRP A 205 22.06 8.35 -2.09
C TRP A 205 22.86 7.48 -1.12
N ARG A 206 22.28 7.15 0.04
CA ARG A 206 22.91 6.30 1.04
C ARG A 206 23.12 4.86 0.55
N ALA A 207 22.15 4.32 -0.20
CA ALA A 207 22.24 2.99 -0.80
C ALA A 207 23.38 2.89 -1.83
N SER A 208 23.83 4.02 -2.41
CA SER A 208 25.01 4.04 -3.28
C SER A 208 26.32 3.77 -2.53
N SER A 209 26.39 4.03 -1.22
CA SER A 209 27.57 3.75 -0.41
C SER A 209 27.50 2.35 0.18
N TYR A 210 28.43 1.48 -0.24
CA TYR A 210 28.53 0.11 0.25
C TYR A 210 28.77 0.04 1.77
N ASN A 211 29.71 0.82 2.29
CA ASN A 211 30.05 0.82 3.72
C ASN A 211 28.85 1.21 4.60
N TYR A 212 28.12 2.26 4.19
CA TYR A 212 26.93 2.67 4.92
C TYR A 212 25.83 1.60 4.84
N SER A 213 25.60 1.06 3.65
CA SER A 213 24.58 0.02 3.43
C SER A 213 24.87 -1.25 4.21
N LEU A 214 26.13 -1.69 4.25
CA LEU A 214 26.57 -2.87 5.00
C LEU A 214 26.40 -2.68 6.52
N ASN A 215 26.87 -1.56 7.07
CA ASN A 215 26.70 -1.27 8.51
C ASN A 215 25.21 -1.19 8.90
N LYS A 216 24.39 -0.61 8.03
CA LYS A 216 22.94 -0.56 8.22
C LYS A 216 22.32 -1.95 8.14
N ALA A 217 22.79 -2.80 7.23
CA ALA A 217 22.34 -4.18 7.09
C ALA A 217 22.67 -4.99 8.36
N TYR A 218 23.90 -4.92 8.88
CA TYR A 218 24.27 -5.56 10.15
C TYR A 218 23.42 -5.11 11.33
N PHE A 219 23.15 -3.80 11.45
CA PHE A 219 22.24 -3.31 12.48
C PHE A 219 20.82 -3.88 12.35
N ARG A 220 20.31 -3.97 11.12
CA ARG A 220 19.01 -4.59 10.84
C ARG A 220 19.02 -6.08 11.15
N THR A 221 20.11 -6.78 10.86
CA THR A 221 20.29 -8.20 11.16
C THR A 221 20.20 -8.45 12.65
N ALA A 222 20.94 -7.70 13.46
CA ALA A 222 20.90 -7.83 14.93
C ALA A 222 19.49 -7.55 15.48
N LYS A 223 18.78 -6.58 14.89
CA LYS A 223 17.40 -6.31 15.27
C LYS A 223 16.45 -7.44 14.87
N LEU A 224 16.54 -7.92 13.64
CA LEU A 224 15.67 -8.98 13.12
C LEU A 224 15.95 -10.32 13.80
N SER A 225 17.19 -10.60 14.23
CA SER A 225 17.49 -11.79 15.02
C SER A 225 16.78 -11.77 16.37
N SER A 226 16.70 -10.60 17.02
CA SER A 226 15.93 -10.44 18.26
C SER A 226 14.43 -10.69 18.01
N GLU A 227 13.85 -10.04 17.00
CA GLU A 227 12.43 -10.22 16.64
C GLU A 227 12.11 -11.66 16.23
N ARG A 228 13.06 -12.35 15.58
CA ARG A 228 12.95 -13.76 15.25
C ARG A 228 12.97 -14.63 16.50
N SER A 229 13.90 -14.39 17.43
CA SER A 229 13.97 -15.11 18.70
C SER A 229 12.69 -14.94 19.52
N GLU A 230 12.16 -13.71 19.62
CA GLU A 230 10.88 -13.42 20.28
C GLU A 230 9.70 -14.14 19.61
N ALA A 231 9.71 -14.24 18.28
CA ALA A 231 8.67 -14.96 17.54
C ALA A 231 8.75 -16.49 17.75
N GLU A 232 9.96 -17.05 17.86
CA GLU A 232 10.17 -18.46 18.17
C GLU A 232 9.72 -18.79 19.61
N GLU A 233 10.05 -17.93 20.58
CA GLU A 233 9.58 -18.04 21.98
C GLU A 233 8.05 -17.94 22.09
N ALA A 234 7.42 -17.01 21.36
CA ALA A 234 5.97 -16.88 21.35
C ALA A 234 5.25 -18.11 20.75
N VAL A 235 5.89 -18.82 19.81
CA VAL A 235 5.37 -20.09 19.31
C VAL A 235 5.46 -21.14 20.41
N ASP A 236 6.62 -21.23 21.06
CA ASP A 236 6.89 -22.17 22.12
C ASP A 236 5.92 -22.06 23.31
N ASP A 237 5.64 -20.85 23.79
CA ASP A 237 4.67 -20.57 24.86
C ASP A 237 3.27 -21.12 24.50
N VAL A 238 2.85 -20.87 23.26
CA VAL A 238 1.53 -21.29 22.78
C VAL A 238 1.48 -22.81 22.58
N LEU A 239 2.59 -23.45 22.21
CA LEU A 239 2.67 -24.91 22.09
C LEU A 239 2.61 -25.59 23.46
N GLU A 240 3.21 -25.01 24.51
CA GLU A 240 3.10 -25.51 25.88
C GLU A 240 1.64 -25.47 26.36
N HIS A 241 0.96 -24.35 26.13
CA HIS A 241 -0.48 -24.20 26.42
C HIS A 241 -1.33 -25.21 25.63
N LEU A 242 -0.93 -25.52 24.40
CA LEU A 242 -1.62 -26.48 23.56
C LEU A 242 -1.37 -27.93 23.99
N GLN A 243 -0.19 -28.24 24.50
CA GLN A 243 0.15 -29.55 25.05
C GLN A 243 -0.63 -29.83 26.34
N SER A 244 -0.76 -28.85 27.24
CA SER A 244 -1.57 -29.01 28.47
C SER A 244 -3.06 -29.25 28.17
N VAL A 245 -3.62 -28.54 27.18
CA VAL A 245 -5.00 -28.75 26.70
C VAL A 245 -5.16 -30.09 25.99
N THR A 246 -4.12 -30.57 25.29
CA THR A 246 -4.15 -31.88 24.64
C THR A 246 -4.23 -33.02 25.65
N LEU A 247 -3.60 -32.87 26.82
CA LEU A 247 -3.70 -33.85 27.90
C LEU A 247 -5.07 -33.89 28.56
N SER A 248 -5.78 -32.75 28.65
CA SER A 248 -7.11 -32.70 29.25
C SER A 248 -8.23 -33.16 28.31
N ILE A 249 -8.01 -33.10 26.99
CA ILE A 249 -8.99 -33.49 25.97
C ILE A 249 -8.66 -34.88 25.39
N GLY A 250 -9.26 -35.92 25.98
CA GLY A 250 -9.17 -37.29 25.45
C GLY A 250 -9.89 -37.49 24.10
N PRO A 251 -9.68 -38.65 23.43
CA PRO A 251 -10.26 -38.95 22.11
C PRO A 251 -11.79 -38.98 22.06
N GLY A 252 -12.45 -39.24 23.19
CA GLY A 252 -13.92 -39.29 23.30
C GLY A 252 -14.59 -37.93 23.57
N HIS A 253 -13.81 -36.85 23.71
CA HIS A 253 -14.33 -35.54 24.09
C HIS A 253 -14.94 -34.80 22.90
N TYR A 254 -16.08 -34.14 23.08
CA TYR A 254 -16.75 -33.31 22.06
C TYR A 254 -15.83 -32.26 21.39
N LEU A 255 -14.87 -31.68 22.12
CA LEU A 255 -13.91 -30.69 21.59
C LEU A 255 -12.71 -31.33 20.87
N HIS A 256 -12.56 -32.66 20.86
CA HIS A 256 -11.41 -33.33 20.26
C HIS A 256 -11.25 -33.00 18.77
N ARG A 257 -12.36 -32.91 18.03
CA ARG A 257 -12.35 -32.50 16.61
C ARG A 257 -11.79 -31.08 16.40
N HIS A 258 -12.09 -30.17 17.32
CA HIS A 258 -11.58 -28.81 17.25
C HIS A 258 -10.08 -28.77 17.56
N LEU A 259 -9.64 -29.55 18.56
CA LEU A 259 -8.21 -29.72 18.87
C LEU A 259 -7.44 -30.30 17.68
N GLU A 260 -7.97 -31.32 17.02
CA GLU A 260 -7.37 -31.92 15.82
C GLU A 260 -7.22 -30.90 14.68
N THR A 261 -8.21 -30.02 14.51
CA THR A 261 -8.14 -28.92 13.53
C THR A 261 -7.00 -27.94 13.85
N ILE A 262 -6.68 -27.71 15.13
CA ILE A 262 -5.53 -26.89 15.53
C ILE A 262 -4.23 -27.65 15.22
N MET A 263 -4.15 -28.93 15.61
CA MET A 263 -2.98 -29.79 15.39
C MET A 263 -2.58 -29.90 13.91
N GLN A 264 -3.56 -30.03 13.01
CA GLN A 264 -3.30 -30.14 11.57
C GLN A 264 -2.69 -28.88 10.95
N LYS A 265 -2.80 -27.71 11.61
CA LYS A 265 -2.22 -26.46 11.13
C LYS A 265 -0.77 -26.24 11.54
N ILE A 266 -0.29 -27.01 12.51
CA ILE A 266 1.07 -26.90 13.01
C ILE A 266 1.97 -27.74 12.09
N PRO A 267 3.04 -27.15 11.50
CA PRO A 267 4.01 -27.91 10.73
C PRO A 267 4.59 -29.09 11.53
N ALA A 268 4.90 -30.20 10.85
CA ALA A 268 5.43 -31.40 11.50
C ALA A 268 6.69 -31.11 12.34
N ASP A 269 7.60 -30.29 11.81
CA ASP A 269 8.84 -29.91 12.50
C ASP A 269 8.59 -29.19 13.83
N ILE A 270 7.54 -28.36 13.90
CA ILE A 270 7.15 -27.62 15.11
C ILE A 270 6.40 -28.53 16.07
N ARG A 271 5.55 -29.41 15.54
CA ARG A 271 4.83 -30.42 16.32
C ARG A 271 5.79 -31.39 17.02
N ASP A 272 6.86 -31.80 16.36
CA ASP A 272 7.89 -32.67 16.94
C ASP A 272 8.64 -31.98 18.09
N ARG A 273 8.84 -30.66 18.02
CA ARG A 273 9.44 -29.88 19.12
C ARG A 273 8.56 -29.86 20.35
N MET A 274 7.23 -29.73 20.18
CA MET A 274 6.27 -29.84 21.28
C MET A 274 6.40 -31.21 21.98
N GLY A 275 6.41 -32.30 21.21
CA GLY A 275 6.48 -33.65 21.77
C GLY A 275 7.77 -33.96 22.54
N ARG A 276 8.85 -33.21 22.29
CA ARG A 276 10.14 -33.37 22.97
C ARG A 276 10.25 -32.58 24.27
N ARG A 277 9.34 -31.63 24.54
CA ARG A 277 9.41 -30.77 25.72
C ARG A 277 8.69 -31.43 26.90
N PRO A 278 9.38 -31.61 28.05
CA PRO A 278 8.71 -32.01 29.27
C PRO A 278 7.78 -30.87 29.71
N LEU A 279 6.56 -31.21 30.09
CA LEU A 279 5.63 -30.25 30.67
C LEU A 279 6.16 -29.78 32.02
N ALA A 280 6.01 -28.50 32.32
CA ALA A 280 6.32 -27.99 33.65
C ALA A 280 5.43 -28.67 34.70
N ASP A 281 6.07 -29.28 35.70
CA ASP A 281 5.42 -29.95 36.83
C ASP A 281 4.57 -28.92 37.60
N GLY A 282 3.25 -29.04 37.55
CA GLY A 282 2.31 -28.18 38.29
C GLY A 282 1.33 -27.34 37.45
N SER A 283 1.31 -27.47 36.13
CA SER A 283 0.23 -26.87 35.31
C SER A 283 -1.07 -27.65 35.51
N VAL A 284 -1.95 -27.17 36.38
CA VAL A 284 -3.33 -27.69 36.49
C VAL A 284 -4.05 -27.33 35.19
N PRO A 285 -4.54 -28.29 34.39
CA PRO A 285 -5.28 -27.98 33.18
C PRO A 285 -6.59 -27.30 33.56
N ASP A 286 -6.77 -26.04 33.17
CA ASP A 286 -8.09 -25.39 33.20
C ASP A 286 -9.09 -26.26 32.41
N GLU A 287 -10.34 -26.35 32.90
CA GLU A 287 -11.38 -27.08 32.18
C GLU A 287 -11.51 -26.51 30.75
N PRO A 288 -11.33 -27.35 29.71
CA PRO A 288 -11.29 -26.88 28.34
C PRO A 288 -12.69 -26.45 27.89
N THR A 289 -12.88 -25.14 27.70
CA THR A 289 -14.10 -24.57 27.12
C THR A 289 -13.94 -24.33 25.62
N GLU A 290 -15.04 -24.33 24.88
CA GLU A 290 -15.00 -23.99 23.45
C GLU A 290 -14.39 -22.60 23.21
N LYS A 291 -14.70 -21.63 24.09
CA LYS A 291 -14.13 -20.27 24.01
C LYS A 291 -12.63 -20.23 24.29
N SER A 292 -12.12 -21.02 25.24
CA SER A 292 -10.67 -21.09 25.48
C SER A 292 -9.96 -21.72 24.28
N LEU A 293 -10.56 -22.74 23.66
CA LEU A 293 -10.01 -23.39 22.47
C LEU A 293 -10.01 -22.47 21.23
N VAL A 294 -11.05 -21.65 21.05
CA VAL A 294 -11.09 -20.60 20.01
C VAL A 294 -10.01 -19.55 20.23
N ARG A 295 -9.78 -19.12 21.48
CA ARG A 295 -8.70 -18.19 21.83
C ARG A 295 -7.33 -18.80 21.57
N LEU A 296 -7.12 -20.06 21.96
CA LEU A 296 -5.89 -20.80 21.73
C LEU A 296 -5.62 -20.95 20.23
N HIS A 297 -6.62 -21.32 19.43
CA HIS A 297 -6.49 -21.40 17.97
C HIS A 297 -6.12 -20.03 17.35
N LYS A 298 -6.70 -18.93 17.85
CA LYS A 298 -6.33 -17.56 17.44
C LYS A 298 -4.87 -17.25 17.79
N GLN A 299 -4.40 -17.64 18.98
CA GLN A 299 -3.01 -17.46 19.41
C GLN A 299 -2.04 -18.29 18.57
N VAL A 300 -2.33 -19.57 18.34
CA VAL A 300 -1.52 -20.48 17.49
C VAL A 300 -1.36 -19.89 16.09
N LYS A 301 -2.46 -19.45 15.46
CA LYS A 301 -2.41 -18.82 14.13
C LYS A 301 -1.52 -17.58 14.14
N LYS A 302 -1.66 -16.71 15.13
CA LYS A 302 -0.88 -15.47 15.24
C LYS A 302 0.61 -15.75 15.44
N ALA A 303 0.96 -16.67 16.33
CA ALA A 303 2.34 -17.02 16.63
C ALA A 303 3.03 -17.66 15.41
N LEU A 304 2.39 -18.63 14.76
CA LEU A 304 2.92 -19.26 13.54
C LEU A 304 3.12 -18.25 12.39
N GLN A 305 2.15 -17.34 12.18
CA GLN A 305 2.30 -16.27 11.18
C GLN A 305 3.48 -15.35 11.50
N MET A 306 3.64 -14.98 12.77
CA MET A 306 4.76 -14.13 13.20
C MET A 306 6.11 -14.82 12.96
N GLN A 307 6.23 -16.11 13.31
CA GLN A 307 7.44 -16.91 13.14
C GLN A 307 7.79 -17.14 11.67
N HIS A 308 6.83 -17.54 10.83
CA HIS A 308 7.06 -17.70 9.39
C HIS A 308 7.48 -16.38 8.73
N ARG A 309 6.88 -15.26 9.15
CA ARG A 309 7.21 -13.92 8.63
C ARG A 309 8.64 -13.51 8.98
N THR A 310 9.04 -13.62 10.25
CA THR A 310 10.39 -13.24 10.68
C THR A 310 11.44 -14.16 10.06
N GLU A 311 11.13 -15.45 9.87
CA GLU A 311 11.99 -16.40 9.16
C GLU A 311 12.16 -16.04 7.68
N ALA A 312 11.08 -15.71 6.96
CA ALA A 312 11.17 -15.28 5.56
C ALA A 312 11.96 -13.97 5.41
N GLN A 313 11.73 -12.99 6.30
CA GLN A 313 12.49 -11.74 6.33
C GLN A 313 13.97 -11.98 6.64
N TRP A 314 14.26 -12.96 7.51
CA TRP A 314 15.63 -13.32 7.87
C TRP A 314 16.40 -13.81 6.66
N VAL A 315 15.84 -14.74 5.89
CA VAL A 315 16.49 -15.28 4.68
C VAL A 315 16.82 -14.16 3.69
N ILE A 316 15.86 -13.29 3.39
CA ILE A 316 16.05 -12.21 2.42
C ILE A 316 17.08 -11.19 2.91
N LEU A 317 17.07 -10.86 4.20
CA LEU A 317 18.06 -9.96 4.77
C LEU A 317 19.46 -10.60 4.79
N MET A 318 19.57 -11.90 5.03
CA MET A 318 20.85 -12.61 4.97
C MET A 318 21.42 -12.61 3.56
N ASP A 319 20.61 -12.87 2.54
CA ASP A 319 21.03 -12.78 1.14
C ASP A 319 21.51 -11.36 0.78
N GLU A 320 20.82 -10.32 1.26
CA GLU A 320 21.23 -8.91 1.08
C GLU A 320 22.58 -8.63 1.76
N VAL A 321 22.77 -9.11 3.00
CA VAL A 321 24.02 -8.92 3.76
C VAL A 321 25.18 -9.62 3.07
N ILE A 322 25.01 -10.87 2.64
CA ILE A 322 26.05 -11.64 1.94
C ILE A 322 26.44 -10.93 0.64
N ALA A 323 25.46 -10.49 -0.15
CA ALA A 323 25.74 -9.77 -1.39
C ALA A 323 26.46 -8.42 -1.15
N LEU A 324 26.15 -7.72 -0.06
CA LEU A 324 26.85 -6.49 0.34
C LEU A 324 28.26 -6.76 0.86
N GLU A 325 28.49 -7.85 1.60
CA GLU A 325 29.82 -8.28 2.02
C GLU A 325 30.70 -8.63 0.83
N ASP A 326 30.18 -9.39 -0.13
CA ASP A 326 30.90 -9.76 -1.35
C ASP A 326 31.30 -8.52 -2.15
N ALA A 327 30.39 -7.56 -2.31
CA ALA A 327 30.68 -6.28 -2.94
C ALA A 327 31.75 -5.49 -2.15
N SER A 328 31.65 -5.43 -0.83
CA SER A 328 32.61 -4.74 0.03
C SER A 328 34.02 -5.35 -0.07
N ARG A 329 34.12 -6.69 0.02
CA ARG A 329 35.37 -7.44 -0.14
C ARG A 329 35.99 -7.22 -1.52
N PHE A 330 35.15 -7.19 -2.56
CA PHE A 330 35.59 -6.91 -3.93
C PHE A 330 36.29 -5.56 -4.03
N PHE A 331 35.67 -4.48 -3.54
CA PHE A 331 36.27 -3.14 -3.57
C PHE A 331 37.47 -2.99 -2.63
N SER A 332 37.43 -3.60 -1.45
CA SER A 332 38.54 -3.54 -0.49
C SER A 332 39.81 -4.21 -1.02
N ASN A 333 39.69 -5.35 -1.69
CA ASN A 333 40.82 -6.07 -2.26
C ASN A 333 41.31 -5.49 -3.60
N HIS A 334 40.47 -4.78 -4.34
CA HIS A 334 40.76 -4.34 -5.72
C HIS A 334 40.68 -2.82 -5.90
N ASN A 335 41.52 -2.09 -5.16
CA ASN A 335 41.77 -0.66 -5.43
C ASN A 335 42.37 -0.40 -6.83
N ARG A 336 42.89 -1.43 -7.51
CA ARG A 336 43.30 -1.41 -8.91
C ARG A 336 42.66 -2.58 -9.66
N PRO A 337 42.14 -2.37 -10.88
CA PRO A 337 41.61 -3.47 -11.68
C PRO A 337 42.78 -4.37 -12.09
N ASN A 338 42.97 -5.49 -11.38
CA ASN A 338 43.86 -6.54 -11.86
C ASN A 338 43.23 -7.18 -13.10
N ALA A 339 44.03 -7.40 -14.14
CA ALA A 339 43.63 -7.85 -15.47
C ALA A 339 42.93 -9.24 -15.51
N TRP A 340 42.83 -9.94 -14.38
CA TRP A 340 42.40 -11.34 -14.29
C TRP A 340 40.93 -11.53 -13.87
N TRP A 341 40.20 -10.45 -13.60
CA TRP A 341 38.76 -10.52 -13.29
C TRP A 341 37.91 -10.14 -14.51
N PRO A 342 36.73 -10.77 -14.69
CA PRO A 342 35.84 -10.43 -15.79
C PRO A 342 35.41 -8.95 -15.65
N PRO A 343 35.68 -8.10 -16.66
CA PRO A 343 35.33 -6.68 -16.62
C PRO A 343 33.86 -6.41 -16.28
N SER A 344 32.97 -7.36 -16.61
CA SER A 344 31.52 -7.26 -16.40
C SER A 344 31.10 -7.06 -14.94
N GLN A 345 31.74 -7.73 -13.97
CA GLN A 345 31.36 -7.62 -12.56
C GLN A 345 31.79 -6.29 -11.94
N TYR A 346 32.98 -5.81 -12.30
CA TYR A 346 33.47 -4.50 -11.88
C TYR A 346 32.56 -3.37 -12.37
N TRP A 347 32.22 -3.38 -13.66
CA TRP A 347 31.33 -2.40 -14.27
C TRP A 347 29.88 -2.52 -13.76
N TYR A 348 29.43 -3.73 -13.39
CA TYR A 348 28.12 -3.93 -12.78
C TYR A 348 27.99 -3.19 -11.43
N PHE A 349 28.94 -3.41 -10.50
CA PHE A 349 28.89 -2.76 -9.19
C PHE A 349 29.05 -1.24 -9.31
N ARG A 350 30.02 -0.77 -10.11
CA ARG A 350 30.26 0.66 -10.28
C ARG A 350 29.11 1.35 -11.03
N GLY A 351 28.52 0.68 -12.02
CA GLY A 351 27.33 1.14 -12.73
C GLY A 351 26.12 1.28 -11.81
N LYS A 352 25.90 0.30 -10.90
CA LYS A 352 24.84 0.36 -9.88
C LYS A 352 25.02 1.57 -8.94
N GLU A 353 26.24 1.86 -8.50
CA GLU A 353 26.53 3.04 -7.67
C GLU A 353 26.18 4.34 -8.40
N TYR A 354 26.65 4.52 -9.63
CA TYR A 354 26.34 5.72 -10.41
C TYR A 354 24.85 5.85 -10.69
N LEU A 355 24.16 4.76 -11.06
CA LEU A 355 22.72 4.74 -11.30
C LEU A 355 21.91 5.13 -10.06
N LEU A 356 22.30 4.65 -8.87
CA LEU A 356 21.66 5.04 -7.60
C LEU A 356 21.90 6.51 -7.27
N LYS A 357 23.11 7.04 -7.52
CA LYS A 357 23.41 8.47 -7.32
C LYS A 357 22.64 9.36 -8.29
N THR A 358 22.59 9.02 -9.57
CA THR A 358 21.80 9.77 -10.56
C THR A 358 20.32 9.73 -10.21
N ALA A 359 19.79 8.56 -9.84
CA ALA A 359 18.40 8.42 -9.39
C ALA A 359 18.12 9.25 -8.12
N ALA A 360 19.06 9.30 -7.17
CA ALA A 360 18.95 10.13 -5.98
C ALA A 360 18.89 11.63 -6.31
N VAL A 361 19.74 12.11 -7.23
CA VAL A 361 19.72 13.51 -7.68
C VAL A 361 18.42 13.82 -8.40
N CYS A 362 18.00 12.98 -9.36
CA CYS A 362 16.74 13.16 -10.08
C CYS A 362 15.53 13.19 -9.13
N ALA A 363 15.45 12.24 -8.19
CA ALA A 363 14.40 12.21 -7.17
C ALA A 363 14.45 13.46 -6.28
N GLY A 364 15.64 13.89 -5.87
CA GLY A 364 15.82 15.11 -5.06
C GLY A 364 15.36 16.37 -5.78
N THR A 365 15.70 16.50 -7.07
CA THR A 365 15.24 17.63 -7.90
C THR A 365 13.73 17.61 -8.11
N LEU A 366 13.14 16.43 -8.31
CA LEU A 366 11.70 16.29 -8.50
C LEU A 366 10.94 16.59 -7.21
N SER A 367 11.42 16.11 -6.05
CA SER A 367 10.89 16.50 -4.73
C SER A 367 10.92 18.00 -4.50
N ALA A 368 12.06 18.63 -4.79
CA ALA A 368 12.20 20.08 -4.63
C ALA A 368 11.24 20.84 -5.56
N ALA A 369 11.07 20.39 -6.80
CA ALA A 369 10.13 20.99 -7.75
C ALA A 369 8.66 20.83 -7.30
N ILE A 370 8.30 19.69 -6.73
CA ILE A 370 6.95 19.45 -6.15
C ILE A 370 6.69 20.38 -4.97
N ILE A 371 7.61 20.42 -3.99
CA ILE A 371 7.48 21.31 -2.83
C ILE A 371 7.41 22.77 -3.28
N TRP A 372 8.25 23.16 -4.25
CA TRP A 372 8.21 24.50 -4.82
C TRP A 372 6.87 24.83 -5.47
N SER A 373 6.29 23.89 -6.24
CA SER A 373 4.99 24.05 -6.86
C SER A 373 3.87 24.23 -5.84
N GLU A 374 3.89 23.48 -4.74
CA GLU A 374 2.89 23.60 -3.66
C GLU A 374 3.02 24.93 -2.91
N LEU A 375 4.25 25.37 -2.61
CA LEU A 375 4.50 26.65 -1.94
C LEU A 375 4.10 27.84 -2.81
N THR A 376 4.27 27.74 -4.12
CA THR A 376 3.98 28.81 -5.08
C THR A 376 2.55 28.81 -5.60
N PHE A 377 1.73 27.80 -5.24
CA PHE A 377 0.36 27.64 -5.73
C PHE A 377 -0.54 28.86 -5.45
N PHE A 378 -0.32 29.57 -4.33
CA PHE A 378 -1.11 30.75 -3.97
C PHE A 378 -0.77 32.01 -4.77
N VAL A 379 0.39 32.06 -5.44
CA VAL A 379 0.81 33.21 -6.25
C VAL A 379 0.31 33.02 -7.67
N LYS A 380 -0.82 33.65 -7.99
CA LYS A 380 -1.43 33.58 -9.33
C LYS A 380 -0.62 34.33 -10.38
N ASP A 381 -0.13 35.53 -10.04
CA ASP A 381 0.61 36.40 -10.96
C ASP A 381 1.86 36.99 -10.26
N PRO A 382 3.08 36.72 -10.76
CA PRO A 382 3.43 35.85 -11.89
C PRO A 382 3.32 34.34 -11.56
N VAL A 383 3.09 33.49 -12.57
CA VAL A 383 3.08 32.02 -12.40
C VAL A 383 4.49 31.51 -12.09
N LEU A 384 4.73 31.18 -10.81
CA LEU A 384 6.02 30.71 -10.29
C LEU A 384 6.16 29.18 -10.27
N SER A 385 5.06 28.42 -10.36
CA SER A 385 5.10 26.96 -10.40
C SER A 385 5.75 26.46 -11.70
N ILE A 386 6.75 25.58 -11.55
CA ILE A 386 7.51 24.97 -12.66
C ILE A 386 6.55 24.15 -13.54
N PHE A 387 5.71 23.31 -12.93
CA PHE A 387 4.76 22.47 -13.66
C PHE A 387 3.69 23.30 -14.37
N ALA A 388 3.17 24.35 -13.73
CA ALA A 388 2.20 25.24 -14.36
C ALA A 388 2.78 25.93 -15.60
N ARG A 389 4.06 26.35 -15.56
CA ARG A 389 4.74 26.94 -16.72
C ARG A 389 4.90 25.95 -17.87
N ILE A 390 5.30 24.71 -17.57
CA ILE A 390 5.43 23.63 -18.56
C ILE A 390 4.09 23.34 -19.22
N VAL A 391 3.02 23.20 -18.43
CA VAL A 391 1.66 22.93 -18.94
C VAL A 391 1.15 24.11 -19.78
N ASN A 392 1.38 25.35 -19.37
CA ASN A 392 0.96 26.53 -20.15
C ASN A 392 1.70 26.64 -21.49
N LEU A 393 2.99 26.31 -21.53
CA LEU A 393 3.76 26.26 -22.78
C LEU A 393 3.26 25.13 -23.71
N ALA A 394 3.02 23.94 -23.16
CA ALA A 394 2.48 22.82 -23.92
C ALA A 394 1.06 23.09 -24.43
N LYS A 395 0.22 23.76 -23.62
CA LYS A 395 -1.13 24.22 -23.99
C LYS A 395 -1.10 25.19 -25.16
N SER A 396 -0.12 26.10 -25.21
CA SER A 396 0.06 27.04 -26.33
C SER A 396 0.38 26.33 -27.65
N ASN A 397 1.07 25.19 -27.58
CA ASN A 397 1.50 24.42 -28.76
C ASN A 397 0.57 23.24 -29.07
N TYR A 398 -0.55 23.09 -28.35
CA TYR A 398 -1.45 21.93 -28.43
C TYR A 398 -0.74 20.56 -28.24
N ASP A 399 0.37 20.55 -27.50
CA ASP A 399 1.14 19.34 -27.23
C ASP A 399 0.59 18.59 -26.01
N TYR A 400 -0.56 17.93 -26.22
CA TYR A 400 -1.22 17.13 -25.20
C TYR A 400 -0.39 15.93 -24.74
N PHE A 401 0.45 15.38 -25.61
CA PHE A 401 1.32 14.25 -25.26
C PHE A 401 2.35 14.63 -24.20
N THR A 402 2.98 15.81 -24.33
CA THR A 402 3.92 16.29 -23.31
C THR A 402 3.24 16.57 -21.97
N ILE A 403 2.00 17.09 -21.97
CA ILE A 403 1.21 17.27 -20.75
C ILE A 403 0.99 15.92 -20.07
N GLU A 404 0.52 14.92 -20.82
CA GLU A 404 0.24 13.59 -20.29
C GLU A 404 1.52 12.90 -19.76
N LEU A 405 2.62 12.94 -20.51
CA LEU A 405 3.88 12.31 -20.12
C LEU A 405 4.44 12.91 -18.81
N ILE A 406 4.47 14.24 -18.72
CA ILE A 406 5.02 14.93 -17.54
C ILE A 406 4.10 14.73 -16.34
N SER A 407 2.78 14.86 -16.51
CA SER A 407 1.81 14.56 -15.45
C SER A 407 1.92 13.12 -14.96
N THR A 408 2.06 12.15 -15.87
CA THR A 408 2.26 10.73 -15.51
C THR A 408 3.53 10.55 -14.70
N LEU A 409 4.64 11.15 -15.10
CA LEU A 409 5.92 11.05 -14.38
C LEU A 409 5.82 11.63 -12.97
N VAL A 410 5.19 12.80 -12.81
CA VAL A 410 5.01 13.45 -11.51
C VAL A 410 4.11 12.62 -10.61
N ILE A 411 2.95 12.17 -11.11
CA ILE A 411 1.99 11.35 -10.34
C ILE A 411 2.62 10.01 -9.96
N ALA A 412 3.31 9.34 -10.89
CA ALA A 412 4.02 8.10 -10.61
C ALA A 412 5.08 8.28 -9.51
N TYR A 413 5.80 9.40 -9.51
CA TYR A 413 6.75 9.72 -8.46
C TYR A 413 6.06 9.98 -7.11
N LEU A 414 4.97 10.75 -7.07
CA LEU A 414 4.18 10.98 -5.87
C LEU A 414 3.62 9.69 -5.28
N CYS A 415 3.07 8.81 -6.12
CA CYS A 415 2.62 7.47 -5.73
C CYS A 415 3.77 6.61 -5.21
N PHE A 416 4.91 6.59 -5.90
CA PHE A 416 6.11 5.87 -5.44
C PHE A 416 6.57 6.37 -4.07
N CYS A 417 6.60 7.68 -3.86
CA CYS A 417 6.92 8.28 -2.57
C CYS A 417 5.93 7.84 -1.49
N ALA A 418 4.63 8.00 -1.70
CA ALA A 418 3.60 7.62 -0.74
C ALA A 418 3.69 6.14 -0.35
N TYR A 419 3.75 5.23 -1.33
CA TYR A 419 3.85 3.80 -1.08
C TYR A 419 5.18 3.40 -0.42
N SER A 420 6.29 4.08 -0.74
CA SER A 420 7.58 3.81 -0.09
C SER A 420 7.55 4.08 1.41
N THR A 421 6.76 5.06 1.87
CA THR A 421 6.59 5.35 3.31
C THR A 421 5.71 4.29 3.96
N VAL A 422 4.62 3.86 3.32
CA VAL A 422 3.72 2.81 3.84
C VAL A 422 4.50 1.54 4.23
N PHE A 423 5.44 1.11 3.39
CA PHE A 423 6.26 -0.09 3.64
C PHE A 423 7.46 0.13 4.59
N LYS A 424 7.77 1.37 4.99
CA LYS A 424 8.94 1.70 5.84
C LYS A 424 8.55 2.10 7.27
N VAL A 425 7.37 2.67 7.48
CA VAL A 425 6.96 3.18 8.80
C VAL A 425 6.75 2.03 9.78
N ARG A 426 7.45 2.07 10.93
CA ARG A 426 7.46 0.97 11.91
C ARG A 426 6.10 0.63 12.51
N VAL A 427 5.22 1.62 12.68
CA VAL A 427 3.82 1.42 13.12
C VAL A 427 3.03 0.59 12.10
N LEU A 428 3.49 0.60 10.83
CA LEU A 428 2.99 -0.21 9.71
C LEU A 428 3.96 -1.37 9.36
N ASN A 429 5.06 -1.60 10.11
CA ASN A 429 5.94 -2.77 9.92
C ASN A 429 5.36 -4.07 10.52
N PHE A 430 4.12 -4.05 10.99
CA PHE A 430 3.39 -5.30 11.21
C PHE A 430 3.12 -6.04 9.89
N TYR A 431 3.39 -5.42 8.73
CA TYR A 431 2.96 -5.91 7.42
C TYR A 431 4.16 -6.08 6.47
N TYR A 432 4.20 -7.21 5.78
CA TYR A 432 5.30 -7.58 4.88
C TYR A 432 4.76 -8.26 3.63
N LEU A 433 5.18 -7.78 2.45
CA LEU A 433 4.94 -8.42 1.17
C LEU A 433 6.15 -9.27 0.82
N ALA A 434 6.04 -10.58 1.04
CA ALA A 434 7.04 -11.55 0.61
C ALA A 434 6.81 -11.91 -0.86
N GLY A 435 7.86 -11.86 -1.67
CA GLY A 435 7.81 -12.42 -3.02
C GLY A 435 7.58 -13.94 -3.00
N HIS A 436 7.37 -14.53 -4.17
CA HIS A 436 7.22 -15.98 -4.35
C HIS A 436 6.03 -16.58 -3.59
N HIS A 437 4.90 -15.87 -3.58
CA HIS A 437 3.65 -16.33 -2.96
C HIS A 437 3.74 -16.52 -1.43
N GLY A 438 4.73 -15.90 -0.78
CA GLY A 438 4.93 -15.99 0.67
C GLY A 438 4.16 -14.96 1.49
N THR A 439 3.37 -14.08 0.86
CA THR A 439 2.61 -13.05 1.60
C THR A 439 1.35 -13.64 2.20
N ASP A 440 1.19 -13.51 3.52
CA ASP A 440 -0.04 -13.89 4.22
C ASP A 440 -1.25 -13.06 3.79
N GLU A 441 -2.45 -13.65 3.85
CA GLU A 441 -3.73 -12.97 3.58
C GLU A 441 -3.87 -11.66 4.36
N TYR A 442 -3.43 -11.64 5.61
CA TYR A 442 -3.54 -10.46 6.48
C TYR A 442 -2.67 -9.28 6.00
N SER A 443 -1.41 -9.54 5.63
CA SER A 443 -0.52 -8.53 5.05
C SER A 443 -1.04 -8.04 3.70
N LEU A 444 -1.64 -8.95 2.92
CA LEU A 444 -2.22 -8.64 1.62
C LEU A 444 -3.45 -7.73 1.75
N ILE A 445 -4.36 -8.03 2.68
CA ILE A 445 -5.53 -7.17 2.97
C ILE A 445 -5.07 -5.78 3.42
N PHE A 446 -4.07 -5.72 4.30
CA PHE A 446 -3.53 -4.44 4.75
C PHE A 446 -2.93 -3.62 3.61
N SER A 447 -2.21 -4.25 2.68
CA SER A 447 -1.68 -3.55 1.51
C SER A 447 -2.73 -3.09 0.51
N GLY A 448 -3.95 -3.62 0.58
CA GLY A 448 -5.09 -3.17 -0.22
C GLY A 448 -5.92 -2.08 0.46
N MET A 449 -5.81 -1.91 1.78
CA MET A 449 -6.44 -0.82 2.53
C MET A 449 -5.64 0.48 2.35
#